data_AF-A0A9D4BNU9-F1
#
_entry.id   AF-A0A9D4BNU9-F1
#
_cell.length_a   1.000
_cell.length_b   1.000
_cell.length_c   1.000
_cell.angle_alpha   90.00
_cell.angle_beta   90.00
_cell.angle_gamma   90.00
#
_symmetry.space_group_name_H-M   'P 1'
#
loop_
_entity.id
_entity.type
_entity.pdbx_description
1 polymer ?
#
loop_
_entity_poly.entity_id
_entity_poly.type
_entity_poly.pdbx_seq_one_letter_code
_entity_poly.pdbx_strand_id
1 'polypeptide(L)' 'MAQANITEFKILGVLQHSHVAGVRITTRHVRNGRELPLLITDPNYDFNFQDLRKLPEEIAVHPVFT' A
#
# COMPACT_ATOMS: atom_id res chain seq x y z
N MET A 1 22.27 -15.33 13.63
CA MET A 1 21.84 -13.92 13.46
C MET A 1 20.57 -13.76 14.27
N ALA A 2 20.51 -12.88 15.27
CA ALA A 2 19.29 -12.67 16.05
C ALA A 2 18.23 -11.99 15.14
N GLN A 3 17.01 -12.53 15.11
CA GLN A 3 15.89 -11.95 14.38
C GLN A 3 15.53 -10.61 15.04
N ALA A 4 15.49 -9.52 14.26
CA ALA A 4 15.02 -8.25 14.76
C ALA A 4 13.51 -8.34 15.06
N ASN A 5 13.10 -7.91 16.26
CA ASN A 5 11.69 -7.76 16.62
C ASN A 5 11.13 -6.50 15.96
N ILE A 6 10.61 -6.63 14.73
CA ILE A 6 9.99 -5.52 14.00
C ILE A 6 8.59 -5.28 14.59
N THR A 7 8.41 -4.12 15.23
CA THR A 7 7.14 -3.70 15.85
C THR A 7 6.31 -2.77 14.97
N GLU A 8 6.94 -2.16 13.96
CA GLU A 8 6.32 -1.25 13.00
C GLU A 8 7.13 -1.23 11.70
N PHE A 9 6.44 -1.05 10.58
CA PHE A 9 7.03 -0.53 9.37
C PHE A 9 6.19 0.63 8.83
N LYS A 10 6.80 1.53 8.07
CA LYS A 10 6.13 2.68 7.50
C LYS A 10 6.09 2.61 5.99
N ILE A 11 4.91 2.84 5.43
CA ILE A 11 4.71 2.93 3.98
C ILE A 11 4.98 4.38 3.58
N LEU A 12 6.00 4.57 2.74
CA LEU A 12 6.44 5.89 2.27
C LEU A 12 5.84 6.24 0.90
N GLY A 13 5.54 5.23 0.10
CA GLY A 13 5.04 5.37 -1.26
C GLY A 13 4.61 4.03 -1.83
N VAL A 14 3.89 4.09 -2.96
CA VAL A 14 3.34 2.91 -3.64
C VAL A 14 3.60 3.01 -5.14
N LEU A 15 4.12 1.93 -5.72
CA LEU A 15 4.14 1.70 -7.15
C LEU A 15 3.02 0.72 -7.48
N GLN A 16 1.98 1.20 -8.18
CA GLN A 16 0.88 0.36 -8.63
C GLN A 16 1.18 -0.21 -10.02
N HIS A 17 0.97 -1.51 -10.19
CA HIS A 17 1.33 -2.22 -11.42
C HIS A 17 0.24 -3.21 -11.83
N SER A 18 -0.10 -3.20 -13.11
CA SER A 18 -0.82 -4.27 -13.79
C SER A 18 -0.48 -4.28 -15.28
N HIS A 19 -0.91 -5.32 -16.01
CA HIS A 19 -0.75 -5.39 -17.46
C HIS A 19 -1.88 -4.66 -18.20
N VAL A 20 -1.95 -4.85 -19.52
CA VAL A 20 -2.81 -4.13 -20.48
C VAL A 20 -4.30 -4.04 -20.10
N ALA A 21 -4.85 -5.02 -19.36
CA ALA A 21 -6.26 -5.04 -18.98
C ALA A 21 -6.62 -4.18 -17.75
N GLY A 22 -5.63 -3.65 -17.03
CA GLY A 22 -5.88 -2.84 -15.84
C GLY A 22 -6.37 -1.44 -16.18
N VAL A 23 -7.48 -1.02 -15.56
CA VAL A 23 -8.09 0.31 -15.74
C VAL A 23 -8.17 1.11 -14.44
N ARG A 24 -8.04 0.44 -13.29
CA ARG A 24 -8.09 1.04 -11.95
C ARG A 24 -7.37 0.16 -10.95
N ILE A 25 -6.58 0.76 -10.05
CA ILE A 25 -5.92 0.05 -8.96
C ILE A 25 -6.18 0.77 -7.64
N THR A 26 -6.54 0.03 -6.60
CA THR A 26 -6.82 0.58 -5.27
C THR A 26 -6.13 -0.27 -4.21
N THR A 27 -5.29 0.36 -3.38
CA THR A 27 -4.59 -0.31 -2.28
C THR A 27 -5.31 -0.01 -0.97
N ARG A 28 -5.80 -1.06 -0.31
CA ARG A 28 -6.57 -0.99 0.93
C ARG A 28 -5.78 -1.63 2.07
N HIS A 29 -5.94 -1.11 3.29
CA HIS A 29 -5.41 -1.73 4.50
C HIS A 29 -6.61 -2.15 5.36
N VAL A 30 -6.72 -3.44 5.64
CA VAL A 30 -7.76 -4.00 6.52
C VAL A 30 -7.12 -4.54 7.78
N ARG A 31 -7.68 -4.21 8.94
CA ARG A 31 -7.21 -4.69 10.25
C ARG A 31 -8.40 -5.04 11.14
N ASN A 32 -8.35 -6.21 11.78
CA ASN A 32 -9.41 -6.72 12.66
C ASN A 32 -10.81 -6.64 12.03
N GLY A 33 -10.92 -7.00 10.74
CA GLY A 33 -12.17 -6.97 9.99
C GLY A 33 -12.66 -5.59 9.56
N ARG A 34 -11.92 -4.51 9.86
CA ARG A 34 -12.27 -3.14 9.46
C ARG A 34 -11.27 -2.59 8.44
N GLU A 35 -11.80 -2.02 7.36
CA GLU A 35 -10.99 -1.24 6.43
C GLU A 35 -10.56 0.08 7.12
N LEU A 36 -9.25 0.29 7.17
CA LEU A 36 -8.63 1.55 7.60
C LEU A 36 -8.71 2.58 6.47
N PRO A 37 -8.34 3.85 6.71
CA PRO A 37 -8.31 4.85 5.64
C PRO A 37 -7.58 4.34 4.40
N LEU A 38 -8.15 4.66 3.23
CA LEU A 38 -7.64 4.18 1.96
C LEU A 38 -6.21 4.65 1.75
N LEU A 39 -5.33 3.73 1.37
CA LEU A 39 -3.91 4.04 1.26
C LEU A 39 -3.61 4.83 -0.02
N ILE A 40 -4.06 4.32 -1.17
CA ILE A 40 -3.99 5.03 -2.45
C ILE A 40 -4.97 4.43 -3.45
N THR A 41 -5.50 5.29 -4.34
CA THR A 41 -6.28 4.86 -5.50
C THR A 41 -5.76 5.53 -6.75
N ASP A 42 -5.76 4.76 -7.84
CA ASP A 42 -5.63 5.23 -9.21
C ASP A 42 -6.89 4.86 -9.97
N PRO A 43 -7.86 5.78 -10.07
CA PRO A 43 -9.10 5.52 -10.78
C PRO A 43 -8.93 5.44 -12.30
N ASN A 44 -7.81 5.95 -12.85
CA ASN A 44 -7.53 6.03 -14.29
C ASN A 44 -6.16 5.40 -14.59
N TYR A 45 -5.93 4.19 -14.07
CA TYR A 45 -4.65 3.53 -14.21
C TYR A 45 -4.34 3.29 -15.70
N ASP A 46 -3.13 3.66 -16.12
CA ASP A 46 -2.59 3.41 -17.46
C ASP A 46 -1.34 2.52 -17.34
N PHE A 47 -1.37 1.35 -17.99
CA PHE A 47 -0.23 0.44 -17.98
C PHE A 47 1.04 1.07 -18.61
N ASN A 48 0.91 2.12 -19.43
CA ASN A 48 2.03 2.84 -20.01
C ASN A 48 2.62 3.91 -19.08
N PHE A 49 1.90 4.32 -18.03
CA PHE A 49 2.36 5.31 -17.06
C PHE A 49 2.40 4.74 -15.65
N GLN A 50 3.61 4.34 -15.22
CA GLN A 50 3.83 3.69 -13.94
C GLN A 50 4.92 4.43 -13.17
N ASP A 51 4.53 5.15 -12.12
CA ASP A 51 5.45 5.91 -11.27
C ASP A 51 5.23 5.60 -9.79
N LEU A 52 6.30 5.75 -9.00
CA LEU A 52 6.26 5.61 -7.56
C LEU A 52 5.58 6.84 -6.98
N ARG A 53 4.38 6.66 -6.43
CA ARG A 53 3.65 7.74 -5.78
C ARG A 53 4.01 7.79 -4.30
N LYS A 54 4.71 8.86 -3.91
CA LYS A 54 4.96 9.16 -2.50
C LYS A 54 3.64 9.49 -1.81
N LEU A 55 3.42 8.95 -0.61
CA LEU A 55 2.26 9.31 0.19
C LEU A 55 2.46 10.71 0.81
N PRO A 56 1.39 11.51 0.99
CA PRO A 56 1.48 12.80 1.68
C PRO A 56 2.05 12.66 3.10
N GLU A 57 1.72 11.55 3.77
CA GLU A 57 2.21 11.18 5.09
C GLU A 57 2.63 9.70 5.10
N GLU A 58 3.62 9.36 5.91
CA GLU A 58 4.04 7.98 6.10
C GLU A 58 2.97 7.21 6.89
N ILE A 59 2.57 6.04 6.40
CA ILE A 59 1.54 5.23 7.06
C ILE A 59 2.19 4.11 7.85
N ALA A 60 2.06 4.17 9.18
CA ALA A 60 2.50 3.10 10.06
C ALA A 60 1.64 1.83 9.90
N VAL A 61 2.31 0.69 9.83
CA VAL A 61 1.70 -0.63 9.84
C VAL A 61 2.38 -1.46 10.90
N HIS A 62 1.55 -1.96 11.82
CA HIS A 62 2.00 -2.84 12.90
C HIS A 62 1.69 -4.31 12.56
N PRO A 63 2.47 -5.28 13.08
CA PRO A 63 2.08 -6.67 13.04
C PRO A 63 0.72 -6.90 13.71
N VAL A 64 -0.01 -7.90 13.26
CA VAL A 64 -1.16 -8.45 13.99
C VAL A 64 -0.64 -9.71 14.69
N PHE A 65 -0.60 -9.69 16.02
CA PHE A 65 -0.29 -10.87 16.81
C PHE A 65 -1.60 -11.49 17.29
N THR A 66 -1.73 -12.80 17.07
CA THR A 66 -2.81 -13.65 17.60
C THR A 66 -2.55 -14.04 19.04
#